data_AF-A0A7S3TV54-F1
#
_entry.id   AF-A0A7S3TV54-F1
#
_cell.length_a   1.000
_cell.length_b   1.000
_cell.length_c   1.000
_cell.angle_alpha   90.00
_cell.angle_beta   90.00
_cell.angle_gamma   90.00
#
_symmetry.space_group_name_H-M   'P 1'
#
loop_
_entity.id
_entity.type
_entity.pdbx_description
1 polymer ?
#
loop_
_entity_poly.entity_id
_entity_poly.type
_entity_poly.pdbx_seq_one_letter_code
_entity_poly.pdbx_strand_id
1 'polypeptide(L)'
;WSLGCLTYELLAGQPPWEDEGIFDPMGRILAIRRSQEQGRIEFPFHFPHVARSYITELLQKDPTKRLGAKGAACVKDHAMYRSLHFDFEKLHARELPSPYVPPKSGVDADLADSEEGLQLDPSLFATYQDDGTG
;
A
#
# COMPACT_ATOMS: atom_id res chain seq x y z
N TRP A 1 -0.82 3.33 7.34
CA TRP A 1 0.06 2.17 7.56
C TRP A 1 0.15 1.34 6.29
N SER A 2 -0.90 0.61 5.91
CA SER A 2 -0.86 -0.34 4.77
C SER A 2 -0.38 0.28 3.45
N LEU A 3 -0.79 1.52 3.14
CA LEU A 3 -0.27 2.25 1.97
C LEU A 3 1.25 2.39 1.99
N GLY A 4 1.86 2.65 3.15
CA GLY A 4 3.31 2.75 3.28
C GLY A 4 4.00 1.42 3.02
N CYS A 5 3.45 0.32 3.53
CA CYS A 5 3.97 -1.04 3.28
C CYS A 5 3.92 -1.37 1.78
N LEU A 6 2.77 -1.15 1.14
CA LEU A 6 2.60 -1.43 -0.29
C LEU A 6 3.50 -0.53 -1.15
N THR A 7 3.60 0.75 -0.82
CA THR A 7 4.48 1.68 -1.57
C THR A 7 5.94 1.26 -1.45
N TYR A 8 6.37 0.84 -0.26
CA TYR A 8 7.71 0.30 -0.08
C TYR A 8 7.92 -0.96 -0.93
N GLU A 9 7.00 -1.91 -0.85
CA GLU A 9 7.11 -3.20 -1.53
C GLU A 9 7.12 -3.05 -3.06
N LEU A 10 6.28 -2.19 -3.62
CA LEU A 10 6.27 -1.90 -5.06
C LEU A 10 7.57 -1.26 -5.57
N LEU A 11 8.28 -0.52 -4.71
CA LEU A 11 9.53 0.14 -5.07
C LEU A 11 10.79 -0.70 -4.74
N ALA A 12 10.74 -1.51 -3.69
CA ALA A 12 11.87 -2.32 -3.21
C ALA A 12 11.83 -3.78 -3.69
N GLY A 13 10.65 -4.27 -4.09
CA GLY A 13 10.42 -5.68 -4.43
C GLY A 13 10.35 -6.64 -3.23
N GLN A 14 10.33 -6.12 -2.00
CA GLN A 14 10.29 -6.87 -0.75
C GLN A 14 9.54 -6.07 0.34
N PRO A 15 9.01 -6.69 1.39
CA PRO A 15 8.32 -5.97 2.46
C PRO A 15 9.29 -5.10 3.29
N PRO A 16 8.81 -4.04 3.96
CA PRO A 16 9.66 -3.16 4.79
C PRO A 16 10.25 -3.83 6.04
N TRP A 17 9.69 -4.96 6.48
CA TRP A 17 10.18 -5.75 7.60
C TRP A 17 10.16 -7.24 7.23
N GLU A 18 11.32 -7.89 7.36
CA GLU A 18 11.50 -9.31 7.08
C GLU A 18 11.60 -10.14 8.37
N ASP A 19 11.55 -11.46 8.24
CA ASP A 19 11.52 -12.42 9.34
C ASP A 19 12.89 -13.02 9.69
N GLU A 20 13.99 -12.38 9.26
CA GLU A 20 15.38 -12.79 9.50
C GLU A 20 15.71 -14.24 9.04
N GLY A 21 14.90 -14.84 8.15
CA GLY A 21 15.11 -16.21 7.67
C GLY A 21 14.71 -17.28 8.69
N ILE A 22 13.83 -16.95 9.62
CA ILE A 22 13.30 -17.90 10.61
C ILE A 22 12.34 -18.88 9.93
N PHE A 23 12.57 -20.18 10.06
CA PHE A 23 11.69 -21.21 9.48
C PHE A 23 10.39 -21.41 10.27
N ASP A 24 10.40 -21.17 11.59
CA ASP A 24 9.24 -21.32 12.45
C ASP A 24 8.20 -20.20 12.22
N PRO A 25 6.94 -20.50 11.86
CA PRO A 25 5.93 -19.48 11.57
C PRO A 25 5.68 -18.50 12.71
N MET A 26 5.70 -18.96 13.97
CA MET A 26 5.51 -18.08 15.12
C MET A 26 6.72 -17.18 15.34
N GLY A 27 7.93 -17.74 15.26
CA GLY A 27 9.18 -17.01 15.30
C GLY A 27 9.26 -15.92 14.23
N ARG A 28 8.77 -16.19 13.01
CA ARG A 28 8.69 -15.19 11.93
C ARG A 28 7.81 -13.99 12.32
N ILE A 29 6.59 -14.24 12.81
CA ILE A 29 5.67 -13.19 13.22
C ILE A 29 6.28 -12.34 14.34
N LEU A 30 6.93 -12.98 15.30
CA LEU A 30 7.60 -12.28 16.41
C LEU A 30 8.79 -11.44 15.92
N ALA A 31 9.60 -11.94 14.98
CA ALA A 31 10.69 -11.17 14.39
C ALA A 31 10.17 -9.93 13.66
N ILE A 32 9.17 -10.09 12.80
CA ILE A 32 8.53 -8.97 12.09
C ILE A 32 7.98 -7.94 13.10
N ARG A 33 7.28 -8.39 14.15
CA ARG A 33 6.77 -7.49 15.20
C ARG A 33 7.88 -6.73 15.92
N ARG A 34 9.00 -7.38 16.24
CA ARG A 34 10.15 -6.71 16.86
C ARG A 34 10.76 -5.66 15.93
N SER A 35 10.88 -5.97 14.64
CA SER A 35 11.39 -5.06 13.63
C SER A 35 10.47 -3.83 13.46
N GLN A 36 9.15 -4.05 13.43
CA GLN A 36 8.14 -2.99 13.45
C GLN A 36 8.24 -2.11 14.71
N GLU A 37 8.45 -2.72 15.87
CA GLU A 37 8.56 -2.01 17.16
C GLU A 37 9.78 -1.09 17.22
N GLN A 38 10.89 -1.50 16.60
CA GLN A 38 12.10 -0.69 16.45
C GLN A 38 11.89 0.48 15.46
N GLY A 39 10.93 0.37 14.55
CA GLY A 39 10.61 1.42 13.57
C GLY A 39 11.72 1.68 12.54
N ARG A 40 12.71 0.78 12.44
CA ARG A 40 13.80 0.89 11.48
C ARG A 40 13.32 0.32 10.14
N ILE A 41 13.41 1.14 9.10
CA ILE A 41 13.15 0.75 7.71
C ILE A 41 14.46 0.94 6.97
N GLU A 42 14.94 -0.11 6.33
CA GLU A 42 16.14 -0.03 5.51
C GLU A 42 15.73 0.25 4.07
N PHE A 43 16.36 1.24 3.42
CA PHE A 43 16.04 1.59 2.05
C PHE A 43 17.20 1.23 1.13
N PRO A 44 16.98 0.53 0.01
CA PRO A 44 18.00 0.33 -1.01
C PRO A 44 18.64 1.63 -1.48
N PHE A 45 19.89 1.60 -1.92
CA PHE A 45 20.62 2.81 -2.34
C PHE A 45 19.91 3.58 -3.48
N HIS A 46 19.28 2.86 -4.41
CA HIS A 46 18.57 3.41 -5.55
C HIS A 46 17.22 4.07 -5.22
N PHE A 47 16.77 4.02 -3.95
CA PHE A 47 15.50 4.64 -3.58
C PHE A 47 15.53 6.18 -3.75
N PRO A 48 14.54 6.77 -4.42
CA PRO A 48 14.39 8.22 -4.46
C PRO A 48 14.25 8.80 -3.05
N HIS A 49 14.99 9.87 -2.75
CA HIS A 49 14.92 10.52 -1.43
C HIS A 49 13.50 10.95 -1.04
N VAL A 50 12.72 11.44 -2.01
CA VAL A 50 11.33 11.84 -1.79
C VAL A 50 10.42 10.65 -1.43
N ALA A 51 10.68 9.48 -1.99
CA ALA A 51 9.95 8.26 -1.68
C ALA A 51 10.30 7.74 -0.28
N ARG A 52 11.59 7.84 0.13
CA ARG A 52 12.01 7.52 1.50
C ARG A 52 11.26 8.37 2.53
N SER A 53 11.23 9.70 2.34
CA SER A 53 10.48 10.62 3.23
C SER A 53 9.00 10.21 3.32
N TYR A 54 8.36 9.98 2.18
CA TYR A 54 6.96 9.61 2.11
C TYR A 54 6.65 8.32 2.89
N ILE A 55 7.43 7.27 2.66
CA ILE A 55 7.25 5.97 3.32
C ILE A 55 7.50 6.08 4.82
N THR A 56 8.56 6.79 5.24
CA THR A 56 8.86 6.99 6.66
C THR A 56 7.73 7.71 7.39
N GLU A 57 7.10 8.71 6.77
CA GLU A 57 5.96 9.41 7.38
C GLU A 57 4.67 8.55 7.40
N LEU A 58 4.44 7.72 6.36
CA LEU A 58 3.30 6.78 6.32
C LEU A 58 3.45 5.60 7.29
N LEU A 59 4.68 5.20 7.58
CA LEU A 59 5.04 4.12 8.49
C LEU A 59 5.45 4.64 9.87
N GLN A 60 5.01 5.85 10.23
CA GLN A 60 5.17 6.32 11.59
C GLN A 60 4.44 5.42 12.59
N LYS A 61 5.17 5.05 13.65
CA LYS A 61 4.69 4.14 14.69
C LYS A 61 3.55 4.77 15.47
N ASP A 62 3.71 6.03 15.86
CA ASP A 62 2.65 6.81 16.49
C ASP A 62 1.58 7.15 15.44
N PRO A 63 0.35 6.60 15.55
CA PRO A 63 -0.69 6.81 14.55
C PRO A 63 -1.14 8.27 14.46
N THR A 64 -0.95 9.07 15.52
CA THR A 64 -1.36 10.49 15.55
C THR A 64 -0.40 11.38 14.75
N LYS A 65 0.87 10.96 14.63
CA LYS A 65 1.93 11.64 13.86
C LYS A 65 2.06 11.14 12.44
N ARG A 66 1.36 10.06 12.10
CA ARG A 66 1.43 9.41 10.80
C ARG A 66 0.86 10.27 9.70
N LEU A 67 1.51 10.29 8.54
CA LEU A 67 0.93 10.90 7.34
C LEU A 67 -0.40 10.21 7.02
N GLY A 68 -1.44 11.01 6.80
CA GLY A 68 -2.82 10.53 6.66
C GLY A 68 -3.64 10.54 7.95
N ALA A 69 -3.06 10.77 9.13
CA ALA A 69 -3.80 10.83 10.40
C ALA A 69 -4.86 11.94 10.41
N LYS A 70 -4.63 13.02 9.67
CA LYS A 70 -5.55 14.16 9.50
C LYS A 70 -6.40 14.06 8.23
N GLY A 71 -6.46 12.87 7.61
CA GLY A 71 -7.22 12.62 6.39
C GLY A 71 -6.36 12.52 5.13
N ALA A 72 -6.97 12.09 4.02
CA ALA A 72 -6.27 11.75 2.78
C ALA A 72 -5.60 12.96 2.08
N ALA A 73 -6.06 14.18 2.31
CA ALA A 73 -5.50 15.38 1.68
C ALA A 73 -4.01 15.54 1.97
N CYS A 74 -3.58 15.32 3.22
CA CYS A 74 -2.16 15.43 3.56
C CYS A 74 -1.27 14.38 2.84
N VAL A 75 -1.84 13.20 2.52
CA VAL A 75 -1.13 12.17 1.74
C VAL A 75 -0.97 12.64 0.29
N LYS A 76 -2.03 13.17 -0.32
CA LYS A 76 -2.05 13.68 -1.70
C LYS A 76 -1.11 14.89 -1.90
N ASP A 77 -1.00 15.75 -0.88
CA ASP A 77 -0.18 16.96 -0.91
C ASP A 77 1.32 16.70 -0.67
N HIS A 78 1.71 15.47 -0.34
CA HIS A 78 3.10 15.14 -0.06
C HIS A 78 4.01 15.41 -1.27
N ALA A 79 5.28 15.77 -1.01
CA ALA A 79 6.27 16.10 -2.05
C ALA A 79 6.46 14.99 -3.11
N MET A 80 6.19 13.74 -2.74
CA MET A 80 6.26 12.58 -3.65
C MET A 80 5.34 12.78 -4.86
N TYR A 81 4.05 13.04 -4.65
CA TYR A 81 3.12 13.27 -5.75
C TYR A 81 3.35 14.60 -6.47
N ARG A 82 3.76 15.65 -5.73
CA ARG A 82 4.09 16.96 -6.34
C ARG A 82 5.30 16.87 -7.27
N SER A 83 6.34 16.13 -6.89
CA SER A 83 7.54 15.94 -7.72
C SER A 83 7.26 15.17 -9.02
N LEU A 84 6.18 14.37 -9.03
CA LEU A 84 5.72 13.62 -10.18
C LEU A 84 4.68 14.38 -11.01
N HIS A 85 4.28 15.58 -10.60
CA HIS A 85 3.14 16.30 -11.17
C HIS A 85 1.87 15.42 -11.25
N PHE A 86 1.65 14.59 -10.23
CA PHE A 86 0.58 13.59 -10.24
C PHE A 86 -0.79 14.25 -10.10
N ASP A 87 -1.69 13.97 -11.05
CA ASP A 87 -3.03 14.55 -11.12
C ASP A 87 -4.08 13.57 -10.58
N PHE A 88 -4.53 13.81 -9.35
CA PHE A 88 -5.54 12.96 -8.69
C PHE A 88 -6.93 13.09 -9.30
N GLU A 89 -7.26 14.21 -9.93
CA GLU A 89 -8.56 14.40 -10.59
C GLU A 89 -8.62 13.57 -11.86
N LYS A 90 -7.55 13.58 -12.66
CA LYS A 90 -7.43 12.69 -13.83
C LYS A 90 -7.36 11.22 -13.46
N LEU A 91 -6.72 10.87 -12.33
CA LEU A 91 -6.75 9.51 -11.81
C LEU A 91 -8.19 9.08 -11.54
N HIS A 92 -8.95 9.92 -10.83
CA HIS A 92 -10.35 9.65 -10.49
C HIS A 92 -11.23 9.55 -11.74
N ALA A 93 -11.00 10.41 -12.73
CA ALA A 93 -11.67 10.40 -14.03
C ALA A 93 -11.22 9.24 -14.96
N ARG A 94 -10.28 8.40 -14.53
CA ARG A 94 -9.67 7.31 -15.33
C ARG A 94 -9.01 7.80 -16.64
N GLU A 95 -8.50 9.03 -16.63
CA GLU A 95 -7.84 9.66 -17.79
C GLU A 95 -6.32 9.48 -17.80
N LEU A 96 -5.73 9.06 -16.68
CA LEU A 96 -4.29 8.79 -16.63
C LEU A 96 -3.95 7.50 -17.39
N PRO A 97 -2.93 7.51 -18.25
CA PRO A 97 -2.50 6.30 -18.93
C PRO A 97 -1.93 5.29 -17.92
N SER A 98 -2.35 4.03 -18.00
CA SER A 98 -1.74 2.98 -17.20
C SER A 98 -0.29 2.75 -17.63
N PRO A 99 0.69 2.71 -16.71
CA PRO A 99 2.07 2.40 -17.05
C PRO A 99 2.26 0.96 -17.54
N TYR A 100 1.31 0.07 -17.23
CA TYR A 100 1.31 -1.32 -17.66
C TYR A 100 -0.08 -1.72 -18.15
N VAL A 101 -0.15 -2.24 -19.37
CA VAL A 101 -1.36 -2.86 -19.94
C VAL A 101 -1.04 -4.33 -20.15
N PRO A 102 -1.68 -5.26 -19.40
CA PRO A 102 -1.41 -6.68 -19.55
C PRO A 102 -1.81 -7.17 -20.96
N PRO A 103 -1.04 -8.09 -21.56
CA PRO A 103 -1.37 -8.64 -22.87
C PRO A 103 -2.68 -9.43 -22.81
N LYS A 104 -3.58 -9.17 -23.77
CA LYS A 104 -4.83 -9.91 -23.94
C LYS A 104 -4.54 -11.27 -24.61
N SER A 105 -3.98 -12.24 -23.88
CA SER A 105 -3.80 -13.60 -24.42
C SER A 105 -4.48 -14.66 -23.56
N GLY A 106 -5.57 -15.22 -24.10
CA GLY A 106 -6.12 -16.53 -23.79
C GLY A 106 -6.82 -16.66 -22.44
N VAL A 107 -8.11 -17.02 -22.48
CA VAL A 107 -9.07 -17.36 -21.39
C VAL A 107 -9.65 -16.26 -20.50
N ASP A 108 -9.01 -15.10 -20.32
CA ASP A 108 -9.57 -14.03 -19.45
C ASP A 108 -9.96 -12.73 -20.19
N ALA A 109 -10.01 -12.76 -21.52
CA ALA A 109 -10.39 -11.60 -22.33
C ALA A 109 -11.86 -11.16 -22.10
N ASP A 110 -12.72 -12.06 -21.62
CA ASP A 110 -14.13 -11.77 -21.35
C ASP A 110 -14.36 -11.12 -19.96
N LEU A 111 -13.36 -11.10 -19.09
CA LEU A 111 -13.46 -10.49 -17.75
C LEU A 111 -12.95 -9.04 -17.69
N ALA A 112 -12.19 -8.61 -18.71
CA ALA A 112 -11.56 -7.29 -18.71
C ALA A 112 -12.46 -6.16 -19.27
N ASP A 113 -13.56 -6.50 -19.94
CA ASP A 113 -14.48 -5.52 -20.56
C ASP A 113 -15.94 -5.69 -20.10
N SER A 114 -16.18 -6.57 -19.13
CA SER A 114 -17.51 -6.79 -18.55
C SER A 114 -17.57 -6.10 -17.20
N GLU A 115 -18.46 -5.13 -17.00
CA GLU A 115 -18.78 -4.57 -15.67
C GLU A 115 -19.33 -5.62 -14.68
N GLU A 116 -19.38 -6.90 -15.08
CA GLU A 116 -19.76 -8.05 -14.26
C GLU A 116 -18.57 -8.77 -13.58
N GLY A 117 -17.31 -8.40 -13.85
CA GLY A 117 -16.13 -9.15 -13.38
C GLY A 117 -15.66 -8.90 -11.94
N LEU A 118 -16.18 -7.88 -11.25
CA LEU A 118 -15.82 -7.56 -9.86
C LEU A 118 -17.07 -7.13 -9.07
N GLN A 119 -18.13 -7.93 -9.13
CA GLN A 119 -19.15 -7.87 -8.09
C GLN A 119 -18.56 -8.41 -6.80
N LEU A 120 -17.72 -7.58 -6.16
CA LEU A 120 -17.47 -7.69 -4.73
C LEU A 120 -18.85 -7.65 -4.08
N ASP A 121 -19.17 -8.71 -3.37
CA ASP A 121 -20.42 -8.85 -2.66
C ASP A 121 -20.65 -7.56 -1.84
N PRO A 122 -21.83 -6.91 -1.92
CA PRO A 122 -22.08 -5.67 -1.19
C PRO A 122 -21.86 -5.80 0.32
N SER A 123 -21.93 -7.03 0.84
CA SER A 123 -21.58 -7.42 2.21
C SER A 123 -20.12 -7.18 2.57
N LEU A 124 -19.20 -7.22 1.61
CA LEU A 124 -17.77 -6.96 1.84
C LEU A 124 -17.52 -5.51 2.27
N PHE A 125 -18.42 -4.59 1.90
CA PHE A 125 -18.43 -3.19 2.32
C PHE A 125 -19.52 -2.90 3.35
N ALA A 126 -20.25 -3.91 3.83
CA ALA A 126 -21.18 -3.72 4.92
C ALA A 126 -20.42 -3.27 6.17
N THR A 127 -21.02 -2.33 6.91
CA THR A 127 -20.53 -1.95 8.22
C THR A 127 -20.47 -3.19 9.10
N TYR A 128 -19.27 -3.52 9.59
CA TYR A 128 -19.03 -4.57 10.56
C TYR A 128 -20.08 -4.52 11.68
N GLN A 129 -20.89 -5.58 11.79
CA GLN A 129 -21.82 -5.77 12.90
C GLN A 129 -21.16 -6.73 13.89
N ASP A 130 -20.89 -6.18 15.07
CA ASP A 130 -20.36 -6.92 16.21
C ASP A 130 -21.40 -7.96 16.66
N ASP A 131 -21.12 -9.24 16.41
CA ASP A 131 -22.00 -10.35 16.77
C ASP A 131 -21.76 -10.87 18.20
N GLY A 132 -20.90 -10.18 18.96
CA GLY A 132 -20.66 -10.48 20.36
C GLY A 132 -19.94 -11.80 20.61
N THR A 133 -19.34 -12.42 19.58
CA THR A 133 -18.49 -13.60 19.73
C THR A 133 -17.03 -13.18 19.95
N GLY A 134 -16.81 -12.47 21.05
CA GLY A 134 -15.48 -12.21 21.61
C GLY A 134 -14.96 -13.38 22.44
#